data_AF-A0AAV1MYI3-F1
#
_entry.id   AF-A0AAV1MYI3-F1
#
_cell.length_a   1.000
_cell.length_b   1.000
_cell.length_c   1.000
_cell.angle_alpha   90.00
_cell.angle_beta   90.00
_cell.angle_gamma   90.00
#
_symmetry.space_group_name_H-M   'P 1'
#
loop_
_entity.id
_entity.type
_entity.pdbx_description
1 polymer ?
#
loop_
_entity_poly.entity_id
_entity_poly.type
_entity_poly.pdbx_seq_one_letter_code
_entity_poly.pdbx_strand_id
1 'polypeptide(L)'
;MDDIDSMFSHLLGEIDNLSQSLLTAADTADGVPASQRQSTFSIGFTDLNESLNELEDHDLDALMADLASKSTTSEMRLNTDQHTGSLTDDPITTPNMTQGSDTVAAFQPPSNTAGSSGAQQTSEAQTKADKIKLALKKLKEANVKKLIIKVLMTDGSFKTLMVDERQTARELLDVLFEKTHCDCSIGWSLHETNPELQIERSFEDHESLVEPLSAWTRHSENKIYFESRPQRYLMFTDPELFYMWKKTKECLNKITDQDKKLLIKEHFGGSTLIVPDLEGMLYLKEDGKKVWKSRYFMLRASGIYFVPKGKTRTCKDLACFVHFEKVNIYTANNYKQRYRAPTNFCFILKHPCIQKESHYVKFLCCEDEHTLLLWVNSIRIAKYGTDLYQNYQTAVRKASTLQTFQHTAHKGKAAC
;
A
#
# COMPACT_ATOMS: atom_id res chain seq x y z
N MET A 1 26.60 -38.09 2.90
CA MET A 1 25.54 -37.79 1.91
C MET A 1 24.20 -37.62 2.61
N ASP A 2 23.93 -38.44 3.64
CA ASP A 2 22.70 -38.45 4.43
C ASP A 2 22.27 -37.13 5.10
N ASP A 3 23.21 -36.26 5.51
CA ASP A 3 22.87 -34.94 6.09
C ASP A 3 22.28 -33.97 5.07
N ILE A 4 22.69 -34.06 3.80
CA ILE A 4 22.18 -33.19 2.74
C ILE A 4 20.76 -33.63 2.37
N ASP A 5 20.53 -34.94 2.25
CA ASP A 5 19.20 -35.49 1.96
C ASP A 5 18.21 -35.20 3.10
N SER A 6 18.66 -35.18 4.36
CA SER A 6 17.84 -34.75 5.50
C SER A 6 17.48 -33.27 5.43
N MET A 7 18.40 -32.40 5.00
CA MET A 7 18.13 -30.96 4.84
C MET A 7 17.19 -30.68 3.66
N PHE A 8 17.33 -31.40 2.55
CA PHE A 8 16.41 -31.32 1.42
C PHE A 8 15.02 -31.83 1.78
N SER A 9 14.94 -32.94 2.53
CA SER A 9 13.66 -33.48 3.00
C SER A 9 12.94 -32.53 3.95
N HIS A 10 13.69 -31.86 4.84
CA HIS A 10 13.14 -30.83 5.72
C HIS A 10 12.64 -29.61 4.94
N LEU A 11 13.43 -29.12 3.98
CA LEU A 11 13.05 -27.98 3.14
C LEU A 11 11.85 -28.29 2.25
N LEU A 12 11.78 -29.50 1.69
CA LEU A 12 10.62 -29.97 0.92
C LEU A 12 9.38 -30.08 1.81
N GLY A 13 9.52 -30.57 3.05
CA GLY A 13 8.43 -30.57 4.03
C GLY A 13 7.98 -29.16 4.42
N GLU A 14 8.89 -28.19 4.52
CA GLU A 14 8.54 -26.79 4.78
C GLU A 14 7.83 -26.12 3.60
N ILE A 15 8.25 -26.43 2.37
CA ILE A 15 7.59 -25.99 1.13
C ILE A 15 6.21 -26.63 1.00
N ASP A 16 6.07 -27.93 1.27
CA ASP A 16 4.77 -28.62 1.24
C ASP A 16 3.84 -28.11 2.33
N ASN A 17 4.33 -27.81 3.53
CA ASN A 17 3.51 -27.21 4.59
C ASN A 17 3.10 -25.77 4.25
N LEU A 18 3.98 -24.99 3.61
CA LEU A 18 3.64 -23.65 3.13
C LEU A 18 2.64 -23.72 1.96
N SER A 19 2.84 -24.65 1.03
CA SER A 19 1.94 -24.90 -0.09
C SER A 19 0.59 -25.38 0.41
N GLN A 20 0.53 -26.31 1.36
CA GLN A 20 -0.71 -26.74 2.01
C GLN A 20 -1.35 -25.61 2.81
N SER A 21 -0.59 -24.74 3.49
CA SER A 21 -1.16 -23.59 4.20
C SER A 21 -1.70 -22.52 3.24
N LEU A 22 -1.10 -22.37 2.05
CA LEU A 22 -1.58 -21.50 0.97
C LEU A 22 -2.77 -22.13 0.23
N LEU A 23 -2.77 -23.44 0.03
CA LEU A 23 -3.86 -24.22 -0.53
C LEU A 23 -5.04 -24.29 0.42
N THR A 24 -4.84 -24.39 1.74
CA THR A 24 -5.94 -24.30 2.71
C THR A 24 -6.55 -22.89 2.72
N ALA A 25 -5.77 -21.86 2.41
CA ALA A 25 -6.28 -20.50 2.20
C ALA A 25 -6.94 -20.31 0.82
N ALA A 26 -6.54 -21.08 -0.21
CA ALA A 26 -7.07 -21.01 -1.57
C ALA A 26 -8.27 -21.94 -1.82
N ASP A 27 -8.33 -23.12 -1.21
CA ASP A 27 -9.47 -24.06 -1.25
C ASP A 27 -10.66 -23.53 -0.44
N THR A 28 -10.43 -22.60 0.48
CA THR A 28 -11.50 -21.76 1.03
C THR A 28 -12.01 -20.69 0.06
N ALA A 29 -11.50 -20.57 -1.17
CA ALA A 29 -11.93 -19.58 -2.16
C ALA A 29 -12.85 -20.16 -3.25
N ASP A 30 -12.73 -21.45 -3.60
CA ASP A 30 -13.50 -22.07 -4.70
C ASP A 30 -14.79 -22.80 -4.28
N GLY A 31 -15.12 -22.81 -2.98
CA GLY A 31 -16.37 -23.37 -2.42
C GLY A 31 -17.28 -22.37 -1.71
N VAL A 32 -17.07 -21.08 -1.94
CA VAL A 32 -17.62 -19.98 -1.14
C VAL A 32 -19.05 -19.63 -1.57
N PRO A 33 -20.09 -19.81 -0.71
CA PRO A 33 -21.46 -19.39 -1.03
C PRO A 33 -21.50 -17.89 -1.37
N ALA A 34 -22.41 -17.44 -2.24
CA ALA A 34 -22.50 -16.03 -2.66
C ALA A 34 -22.62 -15.01 -1.51
N SER A 35 -23.11 -15.44 -0.33
CA SER A 35 -23.13 -14.66 0.91
C SER A 35 -21.73 -14.41 1.49
N GLN A 36 -20.77 -15.30 1.23
CA GLN A 36 -19.39 -15.15 1.65
C GLN A 36 -18.60 -14.09 0.85
N ARG A 37 -18.88 -13.94 -0.45
CA ARG A 37 -18.28 -12.87 -1.29
C ARG A 37 -18.71 -11.46 -0.87
N GLN A 38 -19.92 -11.28 -0.32
CA GLN A 38 -20.44 -9.95 0.06
C GLN A 38 -19.64 -9.25 1.16
N SER A 39 -18.97 -9.99 2.06
CA SER A 39 -18.12 -9.40 3.09
C SER A 39 -16.74 -9.01 2.58
N THR A 40 -16.31 -9.54 1.43
CA THR A 40 -15.02 -9.19 0.86
C THR A 40 -15.02 -7.77 0.32
N PHE A 41 -16.19 -7.14 0.13
CA PHE A 41 -16.31 -5.78 -0.40
C PHE A 41 -16.34 -4.68 0.68
N SER A 42 -16.26 -5.03 1.97
CA SER A 42 -16.44 -4.06 3.07
C SER A 42 -15.49 -4.33 4.24
N ILE A 43 -14.73 -3.32 4.66
CA ILE A 43 -13.74 -3.39 5.73
C ILE A 43 -14.09 -2.37 6.83
N GLY A 44 -14.34 -2.86 8.05
CA GLY A 44 -14.69 -2.02 9.21
C GLY A 44 -16.19 -1.73 9.37
N PHE A 45 -17.05 -2.47 8.68
CA PHE A 45 -18.51 -2.44 8.80
C PHE A 45 -19.07 -3.85 9.03
N THR A 46 -20.31 -3.93 9.51
CA THR A 46 -20.99 -5.22 9.75
C THR A 46 -21.39 -5.90 8.45
N ASP A 47 -21.79 -5.13 7.44
CA ASP A 47 -22.09 -5.62 6.11
C ASP A 47 -21.91 -4.56 5.01
N LEU A 48 -22.01 -4.99 3.74
CA LEU A 48 -21.86 -4.13 2.58
C LEU A 48 -22.96 -3.06 2.48
N ASN A 49 -24.17 -3.35 2.94
CA ASN A 49 -25.29 -2.41 2.89
C ASN A 49 -25.08 -1.27 3.89
N GLU A 50 -24.62 -1.55 5.11
CA GLU A 50 -24.19 -0.51 6.06
C GLU A 50 -23.11 0.38 5.43
N SER A 51 -22.07 -0.22 4.85
CA SER A 51 -20.96 0.57 4.28
C SER A 51 -21.36 1.45 3.09
N LEU A 52 -22.31 1.01 2.26
CA LEU A 52 -22.86 1.82 1.17
C LEU A 52 -23.76 2.97 1.68
N ASN A 53 -24.44 2.78 2.80
CA ASN A 53 -25.20 3.86 3.44
C ASN A 53 -24.30 4.95 4.02
N GLU A 54 -23.15 4.54 4.57
CA GLU A 54 -22.13 5.42 5.17
C GLU A 54 -21.23 6.13 4.13
N LEU A 55 -21.36 5.82 2.83
CA LEU A 55 -20.72 6.60 1.77
C LEU A 55 -21.41 7.95 1.59
N GLU A 56 -20.60 8.98 1.32
CA GLU A 56 -21.09 10.30 0.92
C GLU A 56 -21.83 10.20 -0.42
N ASP A 57 -22.86 11.02 -0.60
CA ASP A 57 -23.74 10.91 -1.77
C ASP A 57 -22.99 11.12 -3.10
N HIS A 58 -22.02 12.03 -3.12
CA HIS A 58 -21.13 12.24 -4.27
C HIS A 58 -20.29 10.99 -4.60
N ASP A 59 -19.77 10.29 -3.59
CA ASP A 59 -18.96 9.08 -3.79
C ASP A 59 -19.82 7.90 -4.25
N LEU A 60 -21.05 7.81 -3.73
CA LEU A 60 -22.03 6.83 -4.20
C LEU A 60 -22.41 7.10 -5.66
N ASP A 61 -22.57 8.36 -6.05
CA ASP A 61 -22.84 8.75 -7.44
C ASP A 61 -21.66 8.44 -8.37
N ALA A 62 -20.43 8.71 -7.92
CA ALA A 62 -19.23 8.34 -8.65
C ALA A 62 -19.11 6.82 -8.84
N LEU A 63 -19.46 6.03 -7.82
CA LEU A 63 -19.53 4.57 -7.92
C LEU A 63 -20.56 4.13 -8.96
N MET A 64 -21.74 4.74 -8.95
CA MET A 64 -22.81 4.42 -9.90
C MET A 64 -22.40 4.76 -11.34
N ALA A 65 -21.70 5.88 -11.56
CA ALA A 65 -21.17 6.27 -12.86
C ALA A 65 -20.08 5.29 -13.36
N ASP A 66 -19.13 4.92 -12.50
CA ASP A 66 -18.08 3.95 -12.84
C ASP A 66 -18.67 2.58 -13.20
N LEU A 67 -19.66 2.10 -12.43
CA LEU A 67 -20.34 0.84 -12.72
C LEU A 67 -21.23 0.90 -13.96
N ALA A 68 -21.79 2.06 -14.31
CA ALA A 68 -22.60 2.24 -15.52
C ALA A 68 -21.75 2.23 -16.80
N SER A 69 -20.61 2.92 -16.81
CA SER A 69 -19.70 2.95 -17.96
C SER A 69 -19.11 1.58 -18.33
N LYS A 70 -18.98 0.68 -17.36
CA LYS A 70 -18.49 -0.69 -17.56
C LYS A 70 -19.57 -1.65 -18.07
N SER A 71 -20.86 -1.36 -17.81
CA SER A 71 -21.99 -2.11 -18.38
C SER A 71 -22.07 -1.90 -19.90
N THR A 72 -21.98 -0.65 -20.35
CA THR A 72 -22.04 -0.29 -21.79
C THR A 72 -20.84 -0.79 -22.58
N THR A 73 -19.65 -0.86 -21.97
CA THR A 73 -18.45 -1.41 -22.64
C THR A 73 -18.57 -2.93 -22.89
N SER A 74 -19.28 -3.65 -22.02
CA SER A 74 -19.55 -5.09 -22.22
C SER A 74 -20.64 -5.32 -23.27
N GLU A 75 -21.66 -4.45 -23.34
CA GLU A 75 -22.70 -4.50 -24.39
C GLU A 75 -22.15 -4.11 -25.77
N MET A 76 -21.23 -3.16 -25.87
CA MET A 76 -20.66 -2.74 -27.16
C MET A 76 -19.79 -3.84 -27.81
N ARG A 77 -19.15 -4.71 -27.01
CA ARG A 77 -18.39 -5.87 -27.50
C ARG A 77 -19.27 -7.02 -28.02
N LEU A 78 -20.55 -7.06 -27.64
CA LEU A 78 -21.50 -8.08 -28.10
C LEU A 78 -22.24 -7.66 -29.38
N ASN A 79 -22.14 -6.39 -29.79
CA ASN A 79 -22.85 -5.84 -30.95
C ASN A 79 -22.00 -5.70 -32.23
N THR A 80 -20.78 -6.23 -32.28
CA THR A 80 -19.90 -6.12 -33.48
C THR A 80 -19.78 -7.41 -34.31
N ASP A 81 -20.50 -8.49 -33.99
CA ASP A 81 -20.36 -9.79 -34.68
C ASP A 81 -21.58 -10.19 -35.56
N GLN A 82 -22.35 -9.23 -36.08
CA GLN A 82 -23.29 -9.51 -37.16
C GLN A 82 -23.23 -8.43 -38.24
N HIS A 83 -23.05 -8.89 -39.50
CA HIS A 83 -22.77 -8.17 -40.75
C HIS A 83 -21.30 -7.77 -40.96
N THR A 84 -20.56 -8.24 -41.97
CA THR A 84 -20.89 -8.61 -43.35
C THR A 84 -19.87 -9.61 -43.95
N GLY A 85 -20.32 -10.39 -44.94
CA GLY A 85 -19.46 -11.24 -45.76
C GLY A 85 -18.97 -10.57 -47.05
N SER A 86 -17.72 -10.90 -47.41
CA SER A 86 -17.20 -11.26 -48.75
C SER A 86 -17.09 -10.23 -49.91
N LEU A 87 -15.81 -9.96 -50.29
CA LEU A 87 -15.20 -9.79 -51.63
C LEU A 87 -15.59 -8.53 -52.46
N THR A 88 -14.73 -7.79 -53.19
CA THR A 88 -13.33 -7.89 -53.68
C THR A 88 -12.88 -6.53 -54.25
N ASP A 89 -11.57 -6.41 -54.50
CA ASP A 89 -10.82 -5.47 -55.38
C ASP A 89 -10.13 -4.23 -54.79
N ASP A 90 -8.82 -4.43 -54.58
CA ASP A 90 -7.68 -3.50 -54.70
C ASP A 90 -7.52 -3.00 -56.18
N PRO A 91 -6.64 -2.02 -56.57
CA PRO A 91 -5.34 -1.72 -55.92
C PRO A 91 -4.79 -0.26 -55.89
N ILE A 92 -3.76 -0.10 -55.04
CA ILE A 92 -2.46 0.63 -55.22
C ILE A 92 -2.48 2.18 -55.27
N THR A 93 -1.85 2.86 -54.29
CA THR A 93 -0.46 3.42 -54.28
C THR A 93 -0.29 4.47 -53.16
N THR A 94 0.81 4.42 -52.40
CA THR A 94 1.43 5.54 -51.63
C THR A 94 2.64 6.08 -52.43
N PRO A 95 3.42 7.13 -52.05
CA PRO A 95 3.48 7.91 -50.79
C PRO A 95 3.71 9.44 -50.96
N ASN A 96 3.98 10.12 -49.83
CA ASN A 96 4.97 11.22 -49.59
C ASN A 96 4.49 12.65 -49.21
N MET A 97 4.81 13.02 -47.95
CA MET A 97 5.65 14.16 -47.49
C MET A 97 5.28 15.65 -47.78
N THR A 98 4.97 16.36 -46.67
CA THR A 98 5.45 17.70 -46.19
C THR A 98 5.06 19.06 -46.80
N GLN A 99 4.84 20.01 -45.85
CA GLN A 99 4.81 21.50 -45.91
C GLN A 99 3.60 22.16 -46.61
N GLY A 100 2.98 23.25 -46.16
CA GLY A 100 3.19 24.21 -45.07
C GLY A 100 2.31 25.47 -45.32
N SER A 101 2.00 26.19 -44.24
CA SER A 101 1.54 27.61 -44.12
C SER A 101 0.15 28.09 -44.62
N ASP A 102 -0.56 28.65 -43.64
CA ASP A 102 -1.29 29.93 -43.61
C ASP A 102 -2.61 30.13 -44.38
N THR A 103 -3.69 30.37 -43.64
CA THR A 103 -4.44 31.64 -43.74
C THR A 103 -5.38 31.84 -42.55
N VAL A 104 -5.40 33.09 -42.10
CA VAL A 104 -6.13 33.66 -40.95
C VAL A 104 -7.50 34.18 -41.42
N ALA A 105 -8.59 33.89 -40.72
CA ALA A 105 -9.79 34.74 -40.73
C ALA A 105 -10.79 34.43 -39.59
N ALA A 106 -10.83 35.37 -38.64
CA ALA A 106 -12.00 35.92 -37.94
C ALA A 106 -13.18 35.00 -37.53
N PHE A 107 -13.29 34.76 -36.21
CA PHE A 107 -14.54 34.34 -35.56
C PHE A 107 -15.48 35.55 -35.39
N GLN A 108 -16.67 35.47 -35.98
CA GLN A 108 -17.85 36.25 -35.57
C GLN A 108 -18.86 35.31 -34.89
N PRO A 109 -19.57 35.75 -33.82
CA PRO A 109 -20.59 34.95 -33.16
C PRO A 109 -21.98 35.23 -33.77
N PRO A 110 -22.92 34.26 -33.76
CA PRO A 110 -24.33 34.60 -33.84
C PRO A 110 -25.06 34.32 -32.53
N SER A 111 -25.86 35.32 -32.18
CA SER A 111 -26.79 35.41 -31.07
C SER A 111 -28.03 34.52 -31.24
N ASN A 112 -28.51 34.01 -30.11
CA ASN A 112 -29.84 33.47 -29.77
C ASN A 112 -30.96 33.50 -30.83
N THR A 113 -31.64 32.36 -31.01
CA THR A 113 -33.11 32.30 -30.83
C THR A 113 -33.60 30.87 -30.60
N ALA A 114 -34.63 30.77 -29.75
CA ALA A 114 -35.18 29.56 -29.17
C ALA A 114 -35.89 28.64 -30.18
N GLY A 115 -35.77 27.33 -29.95
CA GLY A 115 -36.52 26.27 -30.61
C GLY A 115 -36.59 25.06 -29.70
N SER A 116 -37.56 25.07 -28.79
CA SER A 116 -37.94 23.96 -27.93
C SER A 116 -38.22 22.69 -28.75
N SER A 117 -37.47 21.63 -28.48
CA SER A 117 -37.93 20.24 -28.68
C SER A 117 -37.51 19.45 -27.46
N GLY A 118 -38.45 19.34 -26.52
CA GLY A 118 -38.29 18.60 -25.29
C GLY A 118 -38.11 17.12 -25.56
N ALA A 119 -36.91 16.62 -25.31
CA ALA A 119 -36.74 15.29 -24.75
C ALA A 119 -36.63 15.48 -23.23
N GLN A 120 -37.76 15.38 -22.54
CA GLN A 120 -37.79 15.16 -21.10
C GLN A 120 -37.05 13.85 -20.81
N GLN A 121 -35.75 13.92 -20.54
CA GLN A 121 -35.16 12.98 -19.59
C GLN A 121 -35.64 13.42 -18.21
N THR A 122 -36.75 12.84 -17.79
CA THR A 122 -37.11 12.73 -16.38
C THR A 122 -35.97 12.00 -15.68
N SER A 123 -34.98 12.73 -15.15
CA SER A 123 -34.14 12.17 -14.10
C SER A 123 -35.05 12.06 -12.87
N GLU A 124 -35.75 10.95 -12.72
CA GLU A 124 -36.34 10.62 -11.43
C GLU A 124 -35.23 10.73 -10.38
N ALA A 125 -35.45 11.53 -9.34
CA ALA A 125 -34.50 11.68 -8.25
C ALA A 125 -34.40 10.33 -7.53
N GLN A 126 -33.49 9.48 -8.00
CA GLN A 126 -33.35 8.13 -7.50
C GLN A 126 -32.92 8.20 -6.04
N THR A 127 -33.70 7.56 -5.17
CA THR A 127 -33.45 7.64 -3.72
C THR A 127 -32.12 6.97 -3.40
N LYS A 128 -31.45 7.38 -2.31
CA LYS A 128 -30.20 6.74 -1.86
C LYS A 128 -30.37 5.22 -1.73
N ALA A 129 -31.52 4.76 -1.24
CA ALA A 129 -31.86 3.33 -1.13
C ALA A 129 -31.87 2.62 -2.50
N ASP A 130 -32.44 3.25 -3.53
CA ASP A 130 -32.47 2.69 -4.88
C ASP A 130 -31.06 2.64 -5.50
N LYS A 131 -30.26 3.69 -5.29
CA LYS A 131 -28.85 3.73 -5.71
C LYS A 131 -28.05 2.61 -5.05
N ILE A 132 -28.22 2.40 -3.75
CA ILE A 132 -27.56 1.31 -3.00
C ILE A 132 -27.97 -0.06 -3.53
N LYS A 133 -29.28 -0.28 -3.75
CA LYS A 133 -29.77 -1.56 -4.30
C LYS A 133 -29.16 -1.87 -5.66
N LEU A 134 -29.02 -0.85 -6.52
CA LEU A 134 -28.40 -1.01 -7.83
C LEU A 134 -26.88 -1.22 -7.73
N ALA A 135 -26.19 -0.49 -6.84
CA ALA A 135 -24.77 -0.65 -6.56
C ALA A 135 -24.45 -2.08 -6.09
N LEU A 136 -25.25 -2.63 -5.17
CA LEU A 136 -25.11 -4.01 -4.68
C LEU A 136 -25.22 -5.05 -5.78
N LYS A 137 -26.09 -4.83 -6.78
CA LYS A 137 -26.21 -5.71 -7.94
C LYS A 137 -24.99 -5.61 -8.83
N LYS A 138 -24.61 -4.38 -9.22
CA LYS A 138 -23.52 -4.13 -10.16
C LYS A 138 -22.13 -4.44 -9.61
N LEU A 139 -21.89 -4.28 -8.31
CA LEU A 139 -20.63 -4.66 -7.66
C LEU A 139 -20.35 -6.18 -7.78
N LYS A 140 -21.40 -7.01 -7.85
CA LYS A 140 -21.24 -8.47 -8.07
C LYS A 140 -20.84 -8.82 -9.50
N GLU A 141 -21.17 -7.95 -10.45
CA GLU A 141 -20.94 -8.13 -11.89
C GLU A 141 -19.67 -7.41 -12.36
N ALA A 142 -19.01 -6.64 -11.49
CA ALA A 142 -17.85 -5.83 -11.83
C ALA A 142 -16.57 -6.68 -11.99
N ASN A 143 -15.83 -6.42 -13.06
CA ASN A 143 -14.54 -7.08 -13.33
C ASN A 143 -13.36 -6.45 -12.57
N VAL A 144 -13.57 -5.35 -11.85
CA VAL A 144 -12.56 -4.69 -11.03
C VAL A 144 -12.95 -4.84 -9.57
N LYS A 145 -12.05 -5.39 -8.76
CA LYS A 145 -12.30 -5.55 -7.32
C LYS A 145 -12.38 -4.19 -6.65
N LYS A 146 -13.44 -3.98 -5.84
CA LYS A 146 -13.68 -2.77 -5.07
C LYS A 146 -13.90 -3.12 -3.61
N LEU A 147 -13.44 -2.25 -2.70
CA LEU A 147 -13.64 -2.31 -1.26
C LEU A 147 -14.21 -0.99 -0.77
N ILE A 148 -15.14 -1.05 0.17
CA ILE A 148 -15.53 0.10 0.98
C ILE A 148 -14.82 -0.04 2.32
N ILE A 149 -13.95 0.90 2.63
CA ILE A 149 -13.10 0.87 3.83
C ILE A 149 -13.52 1.96 4.81
N LYS A 150 -13.50 1.62 6.10
CA LYS A 150 -13.60 2.59 7.20
C LYS A 150 -12.19 3.02 7.62
N VAL A 151 -11.88 4.30 7.45
CA VAL A 151 -10.62 4.91 7.89
C VAL A 151 -10.86 5.72 9.16
N LEU A 152 -10.24 5.32 10.26
CA LEU A 152 -10.36 5.97 11.56
C LEU A 152 -9.44 7.19 11.65
N MET A 153 -9.95 8.24 12.30
CA MET A 153 -9.24 9.49 12.58
C MET A 153 -8.72 9.51 14.02
N THR A 154 -7.84 10.46 14.32
CA THR A 154 -7.27 10.64 15.67
C THR A 154 -8.29 11.14 16.70
N ASP A 155 -9.37 11.78 16.25
CA ASP A 155 -10.47 12.27 17.11
C ASP A 155 -11.54 11.19 17.39
N GLY A 156 -11.36 9.98 16.88
CA GLY A 156 -12.31 8.87 17.00
C GLY A 156 -13.42 8.87 15.94
N SER A 157 -13.50 9.89 15.08
CA SER A 157 -14.36 9.88 13.90
C SER A 157 -13.81 8.95 12.82
N PHE A 158 -14.57 8.76 11.73
CA PHE A 158 -14.12 7.99 10.58
C PHE A 158 -14.56 8.60 9.26
N LYS A 159 -13.87 8.21 8.18
CA LYS A 159 -14.31 8.43 6.80
C LYS A 159 -14.49 7.10 6.11
N THR A 160 -15.58 7.00 5.36
CA THR A 160 -15.88 5.86 4.50
C THR A 160 -15.35 6.16 3.11
N LEU A 161 -14.46 5.31 2.60
CA LEU A 161 -13.88 5.47 1.27
C LEU A 161 -14.15 4.23 0.44
N MET A 162 -14.47 4.42 -0.84
CA MET A 162 -14.44 3.36 -1.82
C MET A 162 -13.04 3.32 -2.46
N VAL A 163 -12.49 2.12 -2.55
CA VAL A 163 -11.16 1.84 -3.09
C VAL A 163 -11.27 0.73 -4.13
N ASP A 164 -10.58 0.84 -5.24
CA ASP A 164 -10.43 -0.27 -6.18
C ASP A 164 -8.99 -0.76 -6.29
N GLU A 165 -8.80 -1.94 -6.89
CA GLU A 165 -7.50 -2.64 -6.89
C GLU A 165 -6.38 -1.90 -7.64
N ARG A 166 -6.72 -0.86 -8.40
CA ARG A 166 -5.77 -0.03 -9.15
C ARG A 166 -5.24 1.13 -8.31
N GLN A 167 -5.93 1.45 -7.21
CA GLN A 167 -5.59 2.59 -6.38
C GLN A 167 -4.51 2.23 -5.35
N THR A 168 -3.63 3.20 -5.13
CA THR A 168 -2.52 3.14 -4.19
C THR A 168 -2.83 3.88 -2.89
N ALA A 169 -2.07 3.61 -1.83
CA ALA A 169 -2.14 4.35 -0.58
C ALA A 169 -1.94 5.86 -0.78
N ARG A 170 -1.12 6.28 -1.76
CA ARG A 170 -0.89 7.68 -2.14
C ARG A 170 -2.17 8.37 -2.59
N GLU A 171 -2.93 7.73 -3.46
CA GLU A 171 -4.18 8.29 -3.98
C GLU A 171 -5.23 8.39 -2.88
N LEU A 172 -5.29 7.42 -1.98
CA LEU A 172 -6.18 7.49 -0.82
C LEU A 172 -5.78 8.58 0.17
N LEU A 173 -4.48 8.78 0.39
CA LEU A 173 -4.00 9.92 1.19
C LEU A 173 -4.39 11.25 0.55
N ASP A 174 -4.35 11.38 -0.78
CA ASP A 174 -4.79 12.59 -1.49
C ASP A 174 -6.28 12.85 -1.29
N VAL A 175 -7.13 11.82 -1.42
CA VAL A 175 -8.58 11.94 -1.12
C VAL A 175 -8.79 12.34 0.34
N LEU A 176 -8.05 11.76 1.28
CA LEU A 176 -8.14 12.12 2.70
C LEU A 176 -7.68 13.53 2.97
N PHE A 177 -6.65 14.03 2.28
CA PHE A 177 -6.21 15.42 2.38
C PHE A 177 -7.32 16.38 1.95
N GLU A 178 -7.99 16.09 0.84
CA GLU A 178 -9.12 16.90 0.36
C GLU A 178 -10.30 16.86 1.35
N LYS A 179 -10.64 15.68 1.87
CA LYS A 179 -11.78 15.50 2.79
C LYS A 179 -11.52 15.98 4.22
N THR A 180 -10.26 16.09 4.65
CA THR A 180 -9.90 16.50 6.03
C THR A 180 -9.38 17.92 6.10
N HIS A 181 -8.94 18.50 4.98
CA HIS A 181 -8.25 19.79 4.92
C HIS A 181 -7.03 19.87 5.84
N CYS A 182 -6.33 18.76 6.08
CA CYS A 182 -5.11 18.73 6.87
C CYS A 182 -3.94 19.45 6.18
N ASP A 183 -2.82 19.63 6.89
CA ASP A 183 -1.64 20.36 6.41
C ASP A 183 -0.86 19.66 5.28
N CYS A 184 -1.28 18.45 4.89
CA CYS A 184 -0.64 17.63 3.86
C CYS A 184 0.86 17.40 4.09
N SER A 185 1.32 17.48 5.34
CA SER A 185 2.70 17.21 5.70
C SER A 185 3.13 15.79 5.29
N ILE A 186 4.42 15.61 5.03
CA ILE A 186 4.99 14.31 4.64
C ILE A 186 4.85 13.23 5.74
N GLY A 187 4.46 13.62 6.95
CA GLY A 187 4.24 12.71 8.07
C GLY A 187 2.92 11.94 7.98
N TRP A 188 1.92 12.40 7.22
CA TRP A 188 0.64 11.70 7.13
C TRP A 188 0.80 10.31 6.50
N SER A 189 0.11 9.33 7.09
CA SER A 189 0.17 7.93 6.71
C SER A 189 -1.18 7.26 6.91
N LEU A 190 -1.46 6.29 6.04
CA LEU A 190 -2.37 5.20 6.36
C LEU A 190 -1.58 4.13 7.12
N HIS A 191 -2.13 3.62 8.21
CA HIS A 191 -1.53 2.50 8.93
C HIS A 191 -2.57 1.48 9.33
N GLU A 192 -2.20 0.20 9.28
CA GLU A 192 -3.02 -0.91 9.75
C GLU A 192 -2.60 -1.35 11.15
N THR A 193 -3.59 -1.74 11.95
CA THR A 193 -3.38 -2.45 13.20
C THR A 193 -3.93 -3.86 13.11
N ASN A 194 -3.26 -4.80 13.78
CA ASN A 194 -3.78 -6.15 14.01
C ASN A 194 -3.77 -6.39 15.54
N PRO A 195 -4.91 -6.18 16.22
CA PRO A 195 -5.04 -6.38 17.66
C PRO A 195 -4.80 -7.83 18.10
N GLU A 196 -5.19 -8.81 17.28
CA GLU A 196 -5.00 -10.23 17.57
C GLU A 196 -3.52 -10.56 17.74
N LEU A 197 -2.63 -9.96 16.96
CA LEU A 197 -1.18 -10.08 17.07
C LEU A 197 -0.53 -8.94 17.89
N GLN A 198 -1.26 -7.89 18.26
CA GLN A 198 -0.75 -6.66 18.91
C GLN A 198 0.36 -5.96 18.12
N ILE A 199 0.13 -5.79 16.82
CA ILE A 199 1.07 -5.21 15.89
C ILE A 199 0.45 -4.09 15.06
N GLU A 200 1.29 -3.24 14.48
CA GLU A 200 0.90 -2.21 13.53
C GLU A 200 1.98 -1.99 12.47
N ARG A 201 1.59 -1.41 11.32
CA ARG A 201 2.53 -0.87 10.33
C ARG A 201 1.88 0.22 9.49
N SER A 202 2.70 1.13 8.97
CA SER A 202 2.30 2.01 7.88
C SER A 202 2.22 1.26 6.56
N PHE A 203 1.26 1.63 5.71
CA PHE A 203 1.33 1.33 4.28
C PHE A 203 2.38 2.26 3.65
N GLU A 204 3.17 1.77 2.71
CA GLU A 204 3.97 2.61 1.82
C GLU A 204 3.07 3.22 0.74
N ASP A 205 3.39 4.45 0.30
CA ASP A 205 2.52 5.23 -0.61
C ASP A 205 2.20 4.51 -1.94
N HIS A 206 3.08 3.63 -2.41
CA HIS A 206 2.88 2.84 -3.63
C HIS A 206 2.06 1.55 -3.43
N GLU A 207 1.78 1.12 -2.19
CA GLU A 207 1.05 -0.14 -1.95
C GLU A 207 -0.41 -0.03 -2.40
N SER A 208 -0.91 -1.08 -3.05
CA SER A 208 -2.36 -1.28 -3.22
C SER A 208 -2.95 -1.83 -1.93
N LEU A 209 -4.06 -1.25 -1.47
CA LEU A 209 -4.72 -1.70 -0.24
C LEU A 209 -5.64 -2.90 -0.45
N VAL A 210 -6.17 -3.09 -1.67
CA VAL A 210 -7.22 -4.08 -1.90
C VAL A 210 -6.75 -5.50 -1.62
N GLU A 211 -5.57 -5.86 -2.10
CA GLU A 211 -5.03 -7.21 -1.91
C GLU A 211 -4.72 -7.51 -0.43
N PRO A 212 -3.95 -6.69 0.32
CA PRO A 212 -3.71 -6.93 1.74
C PRO A 212 -4.98 -6.99 2.59
N LEU A 213 -5.93 -6.08 2.35
CA LEU A 213 -7.18 -6.02 3.10
C LEU A 213 -8.12 -7.18 2.77
N SER A 214 -8.06 -7.73 1.55
CA SER A 214 -8.83 -8.92 1.17
C SER A 214 -8.45 -10.16 1.99
N ALA A 215 -7.27 -10.18 2.60
CA ALA A 215 -6.85 -11.26 3.49
C ALA A 215 -7.42 -11.14 4.91
N TRP A 216 -8.09 -10.03 5.25
CA TRP A 216 -8.70 -9.86 6.56
C TRP A 216 -9.94 -10.74 6.68
N THR A 217 -10.10 -11.39 7.83
CA THR A 217 -11.28 -12.24 8.07
C THR A 217 -12.53 -11.39 8.32
N ARG A 218 -13.71 -11.99 8.17
CA ARG A 218 -15.01 -11.36 8.45
C ARG A 218 -15.15 -10.79 9.87
N HIS A 219 -14.45 -11.40 10.82
CA HIS A 219 -14.47 -11.02 12.23
C HIS A 219 -13.17 -10.32 12.62
N SER A 220 -12.47 -9.75 11.64
CA SER A 220 -11.23 -9.04 11.87
C SER A 220 -11.49 -7.81 12.75
N GLU A 221 -10.73 -7.70 13.83
CA GLU A 221 -10.67 -6.49 14.66
C GLU A 221 -9.63 -5.49 14.13
N ASN A 222 -8.97 -5.82 13.01
CA ASN A 222 -8.00 -4.94 12.40
C ASN A 222 -8.64 -3.61 11.98
N LYS A 223 -7.86 -2.54 12.06
CA LYS A 223 -8.32 -1.19 11.79
C LYS A 223 -7.34 -0.48 10.87
N ILE A 224 -7.85 0.46 10.09
CA ILE A 224 -7.08 1.38 9.27
C ILE A 224 -7.21 2.76 9.89
N TYR A 225 -6.09 3.43 10.09
CA TYR A 225 -6.02 4.76 10.67
C TYR A 225 -5.35 5.73 9.70
N PHE A 226 -5.84 6.96 9.71
CA PHE A 226 -5.20 8.12 9.10
C PHE A 226 -4.58 8.99 10.20
N GLU A 227 -3.25 9.01 10.27
CA GLU A 227 -2.51 9.64 11.37
C GLU A 227 -1.15 10.18 10.89
N SER A 228 -0.67 11.24 11.53
CA SER A 228 0.69 11.75 11.33
C SER A 228 1.73 10.88 12.05
N ARG A 229 2.68 10.34 11.28
CA ARG A 229 3.81 9.52 11.71
C ARG A 229 5.12 10.19 11.24
N PRO A 230 5.68 11.14 12.02
CA PRO A 230 6.84 11.95 11.59
C PRO A 230 8.07 11.13 11.20
N GLN A 231 8.22 9.93 11.73
CA GLN A 231 9.37 9.04 11.47
C GLN A 231 9.26 8.26 10.15
N ARG A 232 8.16 8.40 9.39
CA ARG A 232 7.88 7.59 8.19
C ARG A 232 8.96 7.71 7.10
N TYR A 233 9.48 8.92 6.91
CA TYR A 233 10.50 9.23 5.90
C TYR A 233 11.85 9.59 6.52
N LEU A 234 12.11 9.11 7.74
CA LEU A 234 13.33 9.44 8.49
C LEU A 234 14.61 9.08 7.71
N MET A 235 14.56 8.04 6.88
CA MET A 235 15.67 7.65 6.00
C MET A 235 16.05 8.69 4.94
N PHE A 236 15.19 9.68 4.68
CA PHE A 236 15.43 10.76 3.74
C PHE A 236 15.58 12.12 4.40
N THR A 237 15.04 12.32 5.61
CA THR A 237 15.27 13.55 6.39
C THR A 237 16.59 13.49 7.16
N ASP A 238 16.95 12.32 7.68
CA ASP A 238 18.13 12.06 8.49
C ASP A 238 18.85 10.77 8.03
N PRO A 239 19.29 10.71 6.75
CA PRO A 239 19.90 9.51 6.15
C PRO A 239 21.17 9.04 6.87
N GLU A 240 21.89 9.95 7.53
CA GLU A 240 23.09 9.67 8.32
C GLU A 240 22.82 8.71 9.49
N LEU A 241 21.59 8.68 10.03
CA LEU A 241 21.23 7.72 11.07
C LEU A 241 21.37 6.27 10.60
N PHE A 242 21.19 6.02 9.30
CA PHE A 242 21.15 4.67 8.73
C PHE A 242 22.46 4.29 8.06
N TYR A 243 23.02 5.17 7.22
CA TYR A 243 24.24 4.87 6.47
C TYR A 243 25.53 5.19 7.24
N MET A 244 25.43 5.92 8.35
CA MET A 244 26.54 6.20 9.25
C MET A 244 26.24 5.74 10.68
N TRP A 245 25.40 4.72 10.84
CA TRP A 245 24.92 4.22 12.14
C TRP A 245 26.02 3.81 13.13
N LYS A 246 27.23 3.48 12.64
CA LYS A 246 28.42 3.15 13.45
C LYS A 246 29.15 4.40 13.98
N LYS A 247 28.79 5.61 13.54
CA LYS A 247 29.43 6.87 13.93
C LYS A 247 28.82 7.41 15.23
N THR A 248 29.60 8.21 15.96
CA THR A 248 29.13 8.82 17.21
C THR A 248 28.17 9.98 16.92
N LYS A 249 27.34 10.33 17.90
CA LYS A 249 26.37 11.43 17.79
C LYS A 249 27.04 12.77 17.44
N GLU A 250 28.24 13.02 17.95
CA GLU A 250 29.01 14.24 17.65
C GLU A 250 29.42 14.32 16.18
N CYS A 251 29.62 13.17 15.52
CA CYS A 251 29.89 13.11 14.08
C CYS A 251 28.63 13.40 13.27
N LEU A 252 27.49 12.81 13.68
CA LEU A 252 26.21 12.97 12.99
C LEU A 252 25.72 14.42 13.06
N ASN A 253 25.93 15.12 14.17
CA ASN A 253 25.54 16.52 14.34
C ASN A 253 26.29 17.51 13.43
N LYS A 254 27.37 17.08 12.76
CA LYS A 254 28.16 17.92 11.84
C LYS A 254 27.72 17.77 10.38
N ILE A 255 26.81 16.85 10.08
CA ILE A 255 26.33 16.58 8.73
C ILE A 255 25.47 17.76 8.26
N THR A 256 25.82 18.31 7.10
CA THR A 256 25.08 19.41 6.48
C THR A 256 23.94 18.89 5.58
N ASP A 257 22.98 19.75 5.24
CA ASP A 257 21.92 19.39 4.28
C ASP A 257 22.47 18.99 2.90
N GLN A 258 23.61 19.52 2.51
CA GLN A 258 24.28 19.14 1.27
C GLN A 258 24.85 17.72 1.36
N ASP A 259 25.44 17.36 2.50
CA ASP A 259 25.92 16.00 2.76
C ASP A 259 24.76 15.00 2.76
N LYS A 260 23.63 15.34 3.39
CA LYS A 260 22.41 14.52 3.37
C LYS A 260 21.94 14.24 1.95
N LYS A 261 21.89 15.27 1.09
CA LYS A 261 21.51 15.12 -0.32
C LYS A 261 22.49 14.24 -1.10
N LEU A 262 23.79 14.37 -0.85
CA LEU A 262 24.81 13.52 -1.48
C LEU A 262 24.66 12.06 -1.04
N LEU A 263 24.42 11.84 0.25
CA LEU A 263 24.23 10.50 0.82
C LEU A 263 23.02 9.80 0.19
N ILE A 264 21.88 10.49 0.07
CA ILE A 264 20.69 9.95 -0.60
C ILE A 264 20.98 9.66 -2.08
N LYS A 265 21.66 10.58 -2.78
CA LYS A 265 22.00 10.42 -4.20
C LYS A 265 22.92 9.20 -4.43
N GLU A 266 23.90 9.00 -3.57
CA GLU A 266 24.81 7.85 -3.63
C GLU A 266 24.06 6.53 -3.46
N HIS A 267 23.13 6.45 -2.50
CA HIS A 267 22.52 5.18 -2.10
C HIS A 267 21.26 4.82 -2.92
N PHE A 268 20.54 5.81 -3.45
CA PHE A 268 19.29 5.61 -4.22
C PHE A 268 19.37 6.05 -5.69
N GLY A 269 20.41 6.80 -6.09
CA GLY A 269 20.53 7.36 -7.45
C GLY A 269 21.33 6.50 -8.44
N GLY A 270 21.99 5.44 -7.98
CA GLY A 270 22.74 4.50 -8.82
C GLY A 270 21.84 3.48 -9.54
N SER A 271 22.44 2.65 -10.41
CA SER A 271 21.76 1.52 -11.05
C SER A 271 21.40 0.40 -10.06
N THR A 272 22.10 0.35 -8.92
CA THR A 272 21.87 -0.62 -7.84
C THR A 272 21.67 0.12 -6.53
N LEU A 273 20.64 -0.26 -5.79
CA LEU A 273 20.38 0.23 -4.43
C LEU A 273 21.53 -0.18 -3.49
N ILE A 274 22.03 0.77 -2.70
CA ILE A 274 22.97 0.50 -1.62
C ILE A 274 22.18 0.49 -0.30
N VAL A 275 22.06 -0.67 0.32
CA VAL A 275 21.37 -0.82 1.61
C VAL A 275 22.31 -0.51 2.79
N PRO A 276 21.79 -0.05 3.95
CA PRO A 276 22.59 0.11 5.15
C PRO A 276 23.31 -1.19 5.55
N ASP A 277 24.58 -1.09 5.98
CA ASP A 277 25.39 -2.23 6.43
C ASP A 277 25.06 -2.65 7.88
N LEU A 278 23.77 -2.68 8.21
CA LEU A 278 23.26 -2.90 9.56
C LEU A 278 23.49 -4.35 10.02
N GLU A 279 24.08 -4.50 11.20
CA GLU A 279 24.32 -5.79 11.84
C GLU A 279 24.33 -5.62 13.36
N GLY A 280 23.96 -6.67 14.10
CA GLY A 280 23.89 -6.58 15.55
C GLY A 280 23.24 -7.78 16.22
N MET A 281 23.28 -7.79 17.55
CA MET A 281 22.58 -8.78 18.35
C MET A 281 21.09 -8.42 18.42
N LEU A 282 20.22 -9.38 18.11
CA LEU A 282 18.78 -9.30 18.38
C LEU A 282 18.34 -10.54 19.17
N TYR A 283 17.24 -10.41 19.87
CA TYR A 283 16.59 -11.54 20.54
C TYR A 283 15.54 -12.13 19.61
N LEU A 284 15.73 -13.40 19.22
CA LEU A 284 14.77 -14.17 18.43
C LEU A 284 13.90 -15.00 19.36
N LYS A 285 12.57 -14.88 19.24
CA LYS A 285 11.64 -15.75 19.95
C LYS A 285 11.70 -17.16 19.36
N GLU A 286 11.69 -18.19 20.21
CA GLU A 286 11.54 -19.57 19.77
C GLU A 286 10.10 -19.88 19.33
N ASP A 287 9.98 -20.72 18.31
CA ASP A 287 8.69 -21.14 17.76
C ASP A 287 7.86 -21.85 18.82
N GLY A 288 6.59 -21.45 18.95
CA GLY A 288 5.65 -21.97 19.94
C GLY A 288 5.96 -21.67 21.42
N LYS A 289 7.10 -21.03 21.73
CA LYS A 289 7.56 -20.82 23.13
C LYS A 289 7.70 -19.33 23.47
N LYS A 290 7.49 -18.99 24.74
CA LYS A 290 7.78 -17.65 25.30
C LYS A 290 9.24 -17.56 25.79
N VAL A 291 10.16 -18.02 24.95
CA VAL A 291 11.61 -18.09 25.21
C VAL A 291 12.32 -17.32 24.11
N TRP A 292 13.32 -16.52 24.47
CA TRP A 292 14.04 -15.64 23.55
C TRP A 292 15.53 -15.97 23.57
N LYS A 293 16.14 -16.07 22.39
CA LYS A 293 17.56 -16.39 22.21
C LYS A 293 18.27 -15.24 21.51
N SER A 294 19.34 -14.75 22.12
CA SER A 294 20.20 -13.74 21.52
C SER A 294 20.99 -14.34 20.35
N ARG A 295 20.91 -13.72 19.17
CA ARG A 295 21.62 -14.14 17.96
C ARG A 295 22.15 -12.92 17.21
N TYR A 296 23.24 -13.10 16.49
CA TYR A 296 23.82 -12.06 15.65
C TYR A 296 23.17 -12.09 14.26
N PHE A 297 22.59 -10.96 13.86
CA PHE A 297 21.91 -10.77 12.58
C PHE A 297 22.62 -9.74 11.72
N MET A 298 22.45 -9.88 10.41
CA MET A 298 22.97 -8.96 9.40
C MET A 298 21.88 -8.67 8.38
N LEU A 299 21.75 -7.39 8.01
CA LEU A 299 20.91 -6.96 6.92
C LEU A 299 21.63 -7.14 5.58
N ARG A 300 20.89 -7.59 4.57
CA ARG A 300 21.29 -7.59 3.16
C ARG A 300 20.10 -7.11 2.33
N ALA A 301 20.35 -6.77 1.06
CA ALA A 301 19.29 -6.31 0.16
C ALA A 301 18.16 -7.34 0.01
N SER A 302 18.49 -8.64 0.00
CA SER A 302 17.53 -9.73 -0.17
C SER A 302 16.77 -10.13 1.09
N GLY A 303 17.23 -9.75 2.27
CA GLY A 303 16.71 -10.32 3.52
C GLY A 303 17.60 -10.13 4.74
N ILE A 304 17.18 -10.76 5.83
CA ILE A 304 17.96 -10.86 7.06
C ILE A 304 18.70 -12.19 7.06
N TYR A 305 19.97 -12.16 7.47
CA TYR A 305 20.82 -13.31 7.64
C TYR A 305 21.27 -13.40 9.10
N PHE A 306 21.61 -14.60 9.56
CA PHE A 306 22.13 -14.81 10.91
C PHE A 306 23.30 -15.78 10.91
N VAL A 307 24.09 -15.73 11.98
CA VAL A 307 25.20 -16.66 12.18
C VAL A 307 24.69 -17.88 12.96
N PRO A 308 24.70 -19.10 12.39
CA PRO A 308 24.34 -20.31 13.11
C PRO A 308 25.27 -20.55 14.31
N LYS A 309 24.75 -21.27 15.32
CA LYS A 309 25.51 -21.54 16.54
C LYS A 309 26.79 -22.33 16.19
N GLY A 310 27.94 -21.85 16.67
CA GLY A 310 29.24 -22.49 16.43
C GLY A 310 29.90 -22.15 15.09
N LYS A 311 29.33 -21.24 14.30
CA LYS A 311 29.92 -20.74 13.05
C LYS A 311 30.57 -19.37 13.23
N THR A 312 31.44 -19.01 12.29
CA THR A 312 32.16 -17.73 12.32
C THR A 312 31.32 -16.63 11.69
N ARG A 313 31.67 -15.36 11.94
CA ARG A 313 30.98 -14.19 11.36
C ARG A 313 31.48 -13.87 9.95
N THR A 314 31.72 -14.88 9.12
CA THR A 314 32.17 -14.71 7.74
C THR A 314 31.00 -14.86 6.77
N CYS A 315 31.06 -14.23 5.59
CA CYS A 315 29.98 -14.31 4.60
C CYS A 315 29.62 -15.75 4.19
N LYS A 316 30.57 -16.69 4.26
CA LYS A 316 30.36 -18.10 3.90
C LYS A 316 29.51 -18.87 4.94
N ASP A 317 29.47 -18.38 6.17
CA ASP A 317 28.85 -19.04 7.30
C ASP A 317 27.44 -18.49 7.61
N LEU A 318 26.94 -17.55 6.81
CA LEU A 318 25.63 -16.92 7.02
C LEU A 318 24.50 -17.81 6.50
N ALA A 319 23.52 -18.04 7.37
CA ALA A 319 22.26 -18.65 6.98
C ALA A 319 21.21 -17.56 6.73
N CYS A 320 20.42 -17.71 5.66
CA CYS A 320 19.27 -16.85 5.44
C CYS A 320 18.24 -17.09 6.55
N PHE A 321 17.80 -16.01 7.20
CA PHE A 321 16.73 -16.06 8.19
C PHE A 321 15.37 -15.84 7.53
N VAL A 322 15.25 -14.83 6.67
CA VAL A 322 14.01 -14.48 5.96
C VAL A 322 14.31 -13.59 4.76
N HIS A 323 13.63 -13.84 3.65
CA HIS A 323 13.62 -12.97 2.46
C HIS A 323 12.50 -11.94 2.53
N PHE A 324 12.76 -10.72 2.05
CA PHE A 324 11.78 -9.62 2.15
C PHE A 324 10.64 -9.67 1.14
N GLU A 325 10.80 -10.39 0.03
CA GLU A 325 9.84 -10.44 -1.08
C GLU A 325 8.41 -10.72 -0.60
N LYS A 326 8.24 -11.72 0.26
CA LYS A 326 6.92 -12.24 0.67
C LYS A 326 6.49 -11.82 2.09
N VAL A 327 7.25 -10.98 2.77
CA VAL A 327 6.93 -10.57 4.15
C VAL A 327 6.86 -9.06 4.28
N ASN A 328 5.98 -8.62 5.17
CA ASN A 328 5.91 -7.24 5.64
C ASN A 328 6.47 -7.15 7.06
N ILE A 329 6.99 -5.97 7.37
CA ILE A 329 7.50 -5.63 8.68
C ILE A 329 6.44 -4.86 9.48
N TYR A 330 6.32 -5.22 10.75
CA TYR A 330 5.39 -4.60 11.69
C TYR A 330 6.11 -4.30 12.99
N THR A 331 5.79 -3.18 13.62
CA THR A 331 6.16 -2.91 15.01
C THR A 331 5.15 -3.60 15.92
N ALA A 332 5.62 -4.01 17.10
CA ALA A 332 4.80 -4.72 18.06
C ALA A 332 4.80 -4.00 19.40
N ASN A 333 3.63 -3.99 20.04
CA ASN A 333 3.43 -3.33 21.32
C ASN A 333 3.20 -4.36 22.43
N ASN A 334 3.69 -4.05 23.63
CA ASN A 334 3.44 -4.83 24.86
C ASN A 334 3.88 -6.32 24.84
N TYR A 335 4.89 -6.66 24.03
CA TYR A 335 5.39 -8.04 23.93
C TYR A 335 6.15 -8.53 25.16
N LYS A 336 6.63 -7.63 26.01
CA LYS A 336 7.18 -8.00 27.33
C LYS A 336 6.13 -8.72 28.18
N GLN A 337 4.88 -8.22 28.18
CA GLN A 337 3.78 -8.85 28.92
C GLN A 337 3.26 -10.10 28.20
N ARG A 338 3.00 -10.01 26.88
CA ARG A 338 2.38 -11.11 26.13
C ARG A 338 3.30 -12.32 25.94
N TYR A 339 4.53 -12.09 25.52
CA TYR A 339 5.47 -13.13 25.09
C TYR A 339 6.73 -13.24 25.95
N ARG A 340 6.79 -12.53 27.09
CA ARG A 340 7.99 -12.47 27.95
C ARG A 340 9.24 -12.00 27.17
N ALA A 341 9.05 -11.07 26.24
CA ALA A 341 10.15 -10.46 25.51
C ALA A 341 11.09 -9.72 26.47
N PRO A 342 12.42 -9.67 26.18
CA PRO A 342 13.38 -8.92 26.99
C PRO A 342 13.00 -7.44 27.14
N THR A 343 12.52 -6.82 26.06
CA THR A 343 12.07 -5.42 26.01
C THR A 343 10.73 -5.33 25.28
N ASN A 344 10.13 -4.13 25.21
CA ASN A 344 8.98 -3.87 24.35
C ASN A 344 9.37 -3.41 22.94
N PHE A 345 10.65 -3.27 22.64
CA PHE A 345 11.13 -2.79 21.36
C PHE A 345 11.17 -3.95 20.36
N CYS A 346 10.00 -4.39 19.92
CA CYS A 346 9.82 -5.57 19.10
C CYS A 346 9.33 -5.22 17.70
N PHE A 347 9.78 -6.02 16.72
CA PHE A 347 9.21 -6.05 15.39
C PHE A 347 8.95 -7.49 14.97
N ILE A 348 8.02 -7.68 14.05
CA ILE A 348 7.77 -8.98 13.45
C ILE A 348 7.86 -8.92 11.93
N LEU A 349 8.11 -10.08 11.34
CA LEU A 349 8.06 -10.31 9.90
C LEU A 349 7.05 -11.42 9.62
N LYS A 350 6.04 -11.12 8.80
CA LYS A 350 5.01 -12.09 8.40
C LYS A 350 4.53 -11.85 6.99
N HIS A 351 3.99 -12.90 6.36
CA HIS A 351 3.25 -12.75 5.13
C HIS A 351 1.97 -11.90 5.37
N PRO A 352 1.55 -11.03 4.44
CA PRO A 352 0.35 -10.20 4.59
C PRO A 352 -0.91 -11.01 4.88
N CYS A 353 -1.03 -12.22 4.31
CA CYS A 353 -2.20 -13.08 4.54
C CYS A 353 -2.32 -13.67 5.96
N ILE A 354 -1.24 -13.66 6.75
CA ILE A 354 -1.26 -14.20 8.11
C ILE A 354 -1.87 -13.14 9.04
N GLN A 355 -3.03 -13.44 9.61
CA GLN A 355 -3.75 -12.53 10.52
C GLN A 355 -3.80 -13.01 11.97
N LYS A 356 -3.31 -14.22 12.25
CA LYS A 356 -3.33 -14.88 13.57
C LYS A 356 -1.95 -15.43 13.95
N GLU A 357 -1.80 -15.95 15.17
CA GLU A 357 -0.57 -16.63 15.59
C GLU A 357 -0.23 -17.80 14.65
N SER A 358 1.03 -17.88 14.21
CA SER A 358 1.52 -18.90 13.29
C SER A 358 3.04 -19.07 13.45
N HIS A 359 3.57 -20.27 13.17
CA HIS A 359 5.01 -20.56 13.16
C HIS A 359 5.77 -19.84 12.02
N TYR A 360 5.05 -19.36 11.01
CA TYR A 360 5.60 -18.55 9.93
C TYR A 360 5.83 -17.09 10.32
N VAL A 361 5.34 -16.65 11.48
CA VAL A 361 5.59 -15.31 12.01
C VAL A 361 6.93 -15.29 12.73
N LYS A 362 7.83 -14.42 12.30
CA LYS A 362 9.15 -14.26 12.92
C LYS A 362 9.15 -13.07 13.86
N PHE A 363 9.45 -13.32 15.14
CA PHE A 363 9.41 -12.31 16.22
C PHE A 363 10.83 -11.95 16.65
N LEU A 364 11.17 -10.66 16.56
CA LEU A 364 12.46 -10.13 16.96
C LEU A 364 12.28 -9.02 18.00
N CYS A 365 13.21 -8.96 18.94
CA CYS A 365 13.25 -7.96 19.99
C CYS A 365 14.64 -7.30 20.01
N CYS A 366 14.63 -5.97 20.07
CA CYS A 366 15.79 -5.11 20.18
C CYS A 366 16.08 -4.77 21.64
N GLU A 367 17.28 -4.27 21.92
CA GLU A 367 17.66 -3.79 23.26
C GLU A 367 17.03 -2.43 23.60
N ASP A 368 16.93 -1.56 22.61
CA ASP A 368 16.41 -0.20 22.77
C ASP A 368 15.59 0.27 21.55
N GLU A 369 14.95 1.43 21.72
CA GLU A 369 14.13 2.08 20.70
C GLU A 369 14.94 2.48 19.46
N HIS A 370 16.19 2.92 19.66
CA HIS A 370 17.06 3.33 18.55
C HIS A 370 17.39 2.15 17.64
N THR A 371 17.72 1.00 18.21
CA THR A 371 17.97 -0.24 17.49
C THR A 371 16.72 -0.71 16.73
N LEU A 372 15.54 -0.63 17.34
CA LEU A 372 14.27 -0.90 16.66
C LEU A 372 14.07 0.03 15.44
N LEU A 373 14.28 1.33 15.64
CA LEU A 373 14.16 2.33 14.58
C LEU A 373 15.12 2.06 13.42
N LEU A 374 16.38 1.70 13.72
CA LEU A 374 17.37 1.33 12.69
C LEU A 374 16.93 0.09 11.91
N TRP A 375 16.57 -1.00 12.59
CA TRP A 375 16.18 -2.24 11.93
C TRP A 375 14.92 -2.08 11.10
N VAL A 376 13.87 -1.45 11.65
CA VAL A 376 12.59 -1.30 10.94
C VAL A 376 12.77 -0.49 9.66
N ASN A 377 13.44 0.65 9.73
CA ASN A 377 13.62 1.51 8.55
C ASN A 377 14.65 0.94 7.57
N SER A 378 15.71 0.27 8.03
CA SER A 378 16.68 -0.36 7.13
C SER A 378 16.08 -1.55 6.40
N ILE A 379 15.19 -2.32 7.03
CA ILE A 379 14.40 -3.36 6.35
C ILE A 379 13.46 -2.75 5.31
N ARG A 380 12.79 -1.63 5.62
CA ARG A 380 11.97 -0.90 4.63
C ARG A 380 12.82 -0.43 3.44
N ILE A 381 14.00 0.13 3.67
CA ILE A 381 14.95 0.51 2.61
C ILE A 381 15.29 -0.71 1.75
N ALA A 382 15.68 -1.83 2.36
CA ALA A 382 16.06 -3.04 1.62
C ALA A 382 14.89 -3.65 0.84
N LYS A 383 13.67 -3.64 1.39
CA LYS A 383 12.48 -4.21 0.77
C LYS A 383 11.95 -3.36 -0.39
N TYR A 384 11.87 -2.04 -0.22
CA TYR A 384 11.16 -1.15 -1.14
C TYR A 384 12.08 -0.27 -1.99
N GLY A 385 13.34 -0.11 -1.59
CA GLY A 385 14.37 0.54 -2.39
C GLY A 385 13.97 1.88 -3.00
N THR A 386 14.06 1.97 -4.32
CA THR A 386 13.78 3.18 -5.09
C THR A 386 12.32 3.63 -5.02
N ASP A 387 11.37 2.71 -4.86
CA ASP A 387 9.96 3.07 -4.76
C ASP A 387 9.70 3.86 -3.48
N LEU A 388 10.43 3.55 -2.40
CA LEU A 388 10.37 4.30 -1.15
C LEU A 388 10.89 5.74 -1.31
N TYR A 389 11.91 5.94 -2.14
CA TYR A 389 12.42 7.27 -2.45
C TYR A 389 11.47 8.06 -3.35
N GLN A 390 10.84 7.41 -4.33
CA GLN A 390 9.80 8.01 -5.17
C GLN A 390 8.57 8.42 -4.36
N ASN A 391 8.17 7.61 -3.37
CA ASN A 391 7.13 7.94 -2.41
C ASN A 391 7.46 9.25 -1.69
N TYR A 392 8.66 9.35 -1.12
CA TYR A 392 9.12 10.56 -0.44
C TYR A 392 9.12 11.80 -1.35
N GLN A 393 9.68 11.69 -2.57
CA GLN A 393 9.69 12.79 -3.54
C GLN A 393 8.28 13.25 -3.92
N THR A 394 7.33 12.32 -4.02
CA THR A 394 5.93 12.64 -4.31
C THR A 394 5.26 13.34 -3.13
N ALA A 395 5.48 12.85 -1.91
CA ALA A 395 4.97 13.47 -0.70
C ALA A 395 5.51 14.91 -0.51
N VAL A 396 6.81 15.13 -0.72
CA VAL A 396 7.43 16.46 -0.66
C VAL A 396 6.82 17.41 -1.68
N ARG A 397 6.67 16.98 -2.94
CA ARG A 397 6.04 17.81 -3.99
C ARG A 397 4.62 18.22 -3.61
N LYS A 398 3.81 17.28 -3.12
CA LYS A 398 2.43 17.53 -2.70
C LYS A 398 2.37 18.56 -1.56
N ALA A 399 3.21 18.39 -0.53
CA ALA A 399 3.28 19.31 0.60
C ALA A 399 3.66 20.74 0.16
N SER A 400 4.64 20.88 -0.76
CA SER A 400 5.07 22.20 -1.27
C SER A 400 4.00 22.90 -2.13
N THR A 401 3.26 22.14 -2.96
CA THR A 401 2.20 22.70 -3.81
C THR A 401 1.09 23.34 -2.96
N LEU A 402 0.63 22.65 -1.90
CA LEU A 402 -0.43 23.16 -1.03
C LEU A 402 -0.01 24.37 -0.19
N GLN A 403 1.23 24.39 0.32
CA GLN A 403 1.76 25.57 1.02
C GLN A 403 1.76 26.82 0.12
N THR A 404 2.09 26.64 -1.17
CA THR A 404 2.07 27.73 -2.15
C THR A 404 0.65 28.27 -2.36
N PHE A 405 -0.35 27.38 -2.50
CA PHE A 405 -1.75 27.79 -2.63
C PHE A 405 -2.26 28.55 -1.40
N GLN A 406 -1.97 28.06 -0.19
CA GLN A 406 -2.36 28.74 1.06
C GLN A 406 -1.71 30.14 1.18
N HIS A 407 -0.43 30.29 0.82
CA HIS A 407 0.24 31.58 0.79
C HIS A 407 -0.37 32.56 -0.23
N THR A 408 -0.77 32.08 -1.42
CA THR A 408 -1.44 32.94 -2.42
C THR A 408 -2.86 33.34 -2.00
N ALA A 409 -3.61 32.43 -1.36
CA ALA A 409 -4.95 32.72 -0.86
C ALA A 409 -4.95 33.74 0.30
N HIS A 410 -3.94 33.70 1.16
CA HIS A 410 -3.78 34.71 2.22
C HIS A 410 -3.33 36.08 1.70
N LYS A 411 -2.51 36.15 0.63
CA LYS A 411 -2.18 37.43 -0.02
C LYS A 411 -3.38 38.05 -0.73
N GLY A 412 -4.27 37.24 -1.30
CA GLY A 412 -5.51 37.73 -1.93
C GLY A 412 -6.53 38.32 -0.95
N LYS A 413 -6.58 37.83 0.29
CA LYS A 413 -7.47 38.36 1.34
C LYS A 413 -6.94 39.63 2.03
N ALA A 414 -5.66 39.92 1.92
CA ALA A 414 -5.05 41.15 2.46
C ALA A 414 -5.08 42.33 1.47
N ALA A 415 -5.65 42.14 0.28
CA ALA A 415 -5.71 43.14 -0.79
C ALA A 415 -7.15 43.60 -1.12
N CYS A 416 -8.13 43.31 -0.26
CA CYS A 416 -9.49 43.84 -0.33
C CYS A 416 -9.80 44.73 0.87
#